data_AF-A0A6I2U8Z5-F1
#
_entry.id   AF-A0A6I2U8Z5-F1
#
_cell.length_a   1.000
_cell.length_b   1.000
_cell.length_c   1.000
_cell.angle_alpha   90.00
_cell.angle_beta   90.00
_cell.angle_gamma   90.00
#
_symmetry.space_group_name_H-M   'P 1'
#
loop_
_entity.id
_entity.type
_entity.pdbx_description
1 polymer ?
#
loop_
_entity_poly.entity_id
_entity_poly.type
_entity_poly.pdbx_seq_one_letter_code
_entity_poly.pdbx_strand_id
1 'polypeptide(L)'
;MDSLLSGTGCRTRNRALGRAAQCIAAALLCVLLLCACDPYDGYRPYDYGEAKWVCEEYDAWFLIDENLKMKFCGEIIVGGEKKNIAVRFLKADFVAIVPYEMVDGEVKLAYEDYLWHGDAKFSPTELVLHSPMVNYLFDEDDEEVVFVRQELDEAPAA
;
A
#
# COMPACT_ATOMS: atom_id res chain seq x y z
N MET A 1 63.62 -3.73 -42.47
CA MET A 1 62.29 -3.63 -43.12
C MET A 1 61.28 -3.96 -42.05
N ASP A 2 60.97 -2.97 -41.22
CA ASP A 2 59.99 -3.06 -40.15
C ASP A 2 58.74 -2.28 -40.55
N SER A 3 57.59 -2.73 -40.03
CA SER A 3 56.29 -2.04 -39.97
C SER A 3 55.23 -2.49 -40.99
N LEU A 4 54.65 -3.68 -40.80
CA LEU A 4 53.31 -4.01 -41.33
C LEU A 4 52.42 -4.84 -40.38
N LEU A 5 52.65 -4.79 -39.05
CA LEU A 5 51.82 -5.49 -38.07
C LEU A 5 51.32 -4.55 -36.96
N SER A 6 50.46 -3.58 -37.29
CA SER A 6 49.84 -2.73 -36.24
C SER A 6 48.40 -2.27 -36.54
N GLY A 7 47.72 -2.81 -37.56
CA GLY A 7 46.41 -2.29 -38.00
C GLY A 7 45.17 -3.09 -37.56
N THR A 8 45.31 -4.40 -37.31
CA THR A 8 44.15 -5.30 -37.17
C THR A 8 43.72 -5.51 -35.71
N GLY A 9 44.64 -5.48 -34.75
CA GLY A 9 44.33 -5.67 -33.32
C GLY A 9 43.57 -4.50 -32.67
N CYS A 10 43.75 -3.28 -33.17
CA CYS A 10 43.09 -2.09 -32.61
C CYS A 10 41.60 -1.99 -33.02
N ARG A 11 41.24 -2.49 -34.20
CA ARG A 11 39.88 -2.41 -34.76
C ARG A 11 38.89 -3.38 -34.13
N THR A 12 39.35 -4.60 -33.82
CA THR A 12 38.53 -5.63 -33.16
C THR A 12 38.29 -5.30 -31.69
N ARG A 13 39.30 -4.77 -30.99
CA ARG A 13 39.18 -4.28 -29.61
C ARG A 13 38.16 -3.14 -29.48
N ASN A 14 38.19 -2.15 -30.38
CA ASN A 14 37.22 -1.04 -30.36
C ASN A 14 35.78 -1.50 -30.65
N ARG A 15 35.58 -2.52 -31.49
CA ARG A 15 34.25 -3.12 -31.75
C ARG A 15 33.74 -3.94 -30.56
N ALA A 16 34.62 -4.68 -29.89
CA ALA A 16 34.27 -5.45 -28.69
C ALA A 16 33.94 -4.54 -27.50
N LEU A 17 34.72 -3.47 -27.30
CA LEU A 17 34.44 -2.42 -26.31
C LEU A 17 33.13 -1.69 -26.61
N GLY A 18 32.85 -1.35 -27.88
CA GLY A 18 31.59 -0.74 -28.28
C GLY A 18 30.36 -1.65 -28.05
N ARG A 19 30.49 -2.95 -28.34
CA ARG A 19 29.43 -3.94 -28.06
C ARG A 19 29.24 -4.17 -26.55
N ALA A 20 30.32 -4.27 -25.78
CA ALA A 20 30.24 -4.39 -24.33
C ALA A 20 29.58 -3.15 -23.69
N ALA A 21 29.94 -1.94 -24.14
CA ALA A 21 29.31 -0.71 -23.69
C ALA A 21 27.82 -0.65 -24.06
N GLN A 22 27.43 -1.10 -25.26
CA GLN A 22 26.02 -1.21 -25.65
C GLN A 22 25.26 -2.23 -24.79
N CYS A 23 25.86 -3.38 -24.48
CA CYS A 23 25.25 -4.38 -23.59
C CYS A 23 25.09 -3.85 -22.16
N ILE A 24 26.08 -3.12 -21.64
CA ILE A 24 26.01 -2.50 -20.31
C ILE A 24 24.93 -1.42 -20.29
N ALA A 25 24.86 -0.56 -21.31
CA ALA A 25 23.82 0.47 -21.41
C ALA A 25 22.41 -0.15 -21.51
N ALA A 26 22.25 -1.24 -22.28
CA ALA A 26 20.99 -1.97 -22.37
C ALA A 26 20.60 -2.63 -21.05
N ALA A 27 21.57 -3.26 -20.35
CA ALA A 27 21.32 -3.86 -19.04
C ALA A 27 20.94 -2.80 -17.98
N LEU A 28 21.64 -1.65 -17.97
CA LEU A 28 21.30 -0.53 -17.09
C LEU A 28 19.91 0.04 -17.40
N LEU A 29 19.54 0.17 -18.68
CA LEU A 29 18.20 0.59 -19.08
C LEU A 29 17.14 -0.43 -18.64
N CYS A 30 17.39 -1.74 -18.77
CA CYS A 30 16.50 -2.77 -18.27
C CYS A 30 16.34 -2.72 -16.74
N VAL A 31 17.42 -2.50 -15.99
CA VAL A 31 17.36 -2.34 -14.53
C VAL A 31 16.57 -1.08 -14.14
N LEU A 32 16.76 0.03 -14.85
CA LEU A 32 16.00 1.27 -14.61
C LEU A 32 14.51 1.09 -14.94
N LEU A 33 14.17 0.36 -16.00
CA LEU A 33 12.78 0.04 -16.34
C LEU A 33 12.14 -0.90 -15.31
N LEU A 34 12.89 -1.87 -14.79
CA LEU A 34 12.41 -2.77 -13.73
C LEU A 34 12.24 -2.03 -12.39
N CYS A 35 13.08 -1.03 -12.10
CA CYS A 35 12.95 -0.18 -10.91
C CYS A 35 11.80 0.84 -11.02
N ALA A 36 11.28 1.09 -12.22
CA ALA A 36 10.17 2.03 -12.45
C ALA A 36 8.78 1.39 -12.26
N CYS A 37 8.71 0.06 -12.12
CA CYS A 37 7.49 -0.62 -11.73
C CYS A 37 7.45 -0.71 -10.20
N ASP A 38 6.50 -0.04 -9.56
CA ASP A 38 6.19 -0.32 -8.15
C ASP A 38 5.68 -1.77 -8.06
N PRO A 39 6.38 -2.67 -7.36
CA PRO A 39 5.94 -4.06 -7.24
C PRO A 39 4.60 -4.20 -6.51
N TYR A 40 4.15 -3.15 -5.83
CA TYR A 40 2.90 -3.08 -5.09
C TYR A 40 1.82 -2.26 -5.81
N ASP A 41 2.03 -1.92 -7.09
CA ASP A 41 0.98 -1.26 -7.87
C ASP A 41 -0.29 -2.11 -7.91
N GLY A 42 -1.43 -1.48 -7.57
CA GLY A 42 -2.72 -2.15 -7.44
C GLY A 42 -2.92 -2.96 -6.16
N TYR A 43 -1.92 -3.09 -5.29
CA TYR A 43 -2.08 -3.78 -4.00
C TYR A 43 -2.95 -2.94 -3.07
N ARG A 44 -3.63 -3.64 -2.16
CA ARG A 44 -4.47 -3.11 -1.10
C ARG A 44 -3.93 -3.59 0.25
N PRO A 45 -4.34 -2.96 1.36
CA PRO A 45 -3.89 -3.36 2.70
C PRO A 45 -4.00 -4.85 3.01
N TYR A 46 -5.03 -5.54 2.48
CA TYR A 46 -5.21 -6.98 2.67
C TYR A 46 -4.31 -7.87 1.81
N ASP A 47 -3.71 -7.34 0.74
CA ASP A 47 -2.76 -8.08 -0.10
C ASP A 47 -1.39 -8.22 0.59
N TYR A 48 -1.12 -7.41 1.63
CA TYR A 48 0.10 -7.48 2.43
C TYR A 48 0.01 -8.48 3.60
N GLY A 49 -1.12 -9.20 3.72
CA GLY A 49 -1.37 -10.18 4.79
C GLY A 49 -2.09 -9.58 6.01
N GLU A 50 -2.32 -10.44 6.99
CA GLU A 50 -3.00 -10.09 8.24
C GLU A 50 -2.17 -9.08 9.04
N ALA A 51 -2.83 -8.07 9.61
CA ALA A 51 -2.20 -7.00 10.36
C ALA A 51 -3.23 -6.15 11.11
N LYS A 52 -2.77 -5.44 12.14
CA LYS A 52 -3.50 -4.32 12.73
C LYS A 52 -3.02 -3.02 12.09
N TRP A 53 -3.94 -2.18 11.67
CA TRP A 53 -3.65 -0.87 11.10
C TRP A 53 -4.08 0.19 12.11
N VAL A 54 -3.17 1.07 12.52
CA VAL A 54 -3.36 1.99 13.65
C VAL A 54 -3.09 3.41 13.22
N CYS A 55 -4.03 4.31 13.50
CA CYS A 55 -3.87 5.74 13.41
C CYS A 55 -3.85 6.30 14.84
N GLU A 56 -2.65 6.66 15.32
CA GLU A 56 -2.44 7.12 16.70
C GLU A 56 -3.10 8.48 16.97
N GLU A 57 -3.12 9.36 15.97
CA GLU A 57 -3.66 10.72 16.09
C GLU A 57 -5.15 10.73 16.46
N TYR A 58 -5.91 9.80 15.89
CA TYR A 58 -7.36 9.73 16.04
C TYR A 58 -7.83 8.55 16.92
N ASP A 59 -6.90 7.91 17.66
CA ASP A 59 -7.17 6.71 18.46
C ASP A 59 -7.98 5.67 17.67
N ALA A 60 -7.64 5.48 16.40
CA ALA A 60 -8.36 4.66 15.46
C ALA A 60 -7.54 3.44 15.06
N TRP A 61 -8.20 2.30 14.88
CA TRP A 61 -7.55 1.11 14.34
C TRP A 61 -8.54 0.20 13.65
N PHE A 62 -8.04 -0.65 12.75
CA PHE A 62 -8.79 -1.78 12.23
C PHE A 62 -7.88 -3.00 12.04
N LEU A 63 -8.47 -4.18 12.07
CA LEU A 63 -7.79 -5.44 11.83
C LEU A 63 -8.07 -5.91 10.41
N ILE A 64 -7.04 -6.49 9.81
CA ILE A 64 -7.13 -7.40 8.68
C ILE A 64 -6.83 -8.79 9.22
N ASP A 65 -7.86 -9.63 9.31
CA ASP A 65 -7.78 -11.00 9.82
C ASP A 65 -8.73 -11.88 9.01
N GLU A 66 -8.20 -12.92 8.36
CA GLU A 66 -8.98 -13.78 7.49
C GLU A 66 -9.92 -14.72 8.25
N ASN A 67 -9.67 -14.92 9.54
CA ASN A 67 -10.47 -15.77 10.42
C ASN A 67 -11.71 -15.04 10.96
N LEU A 68 -11.75 -13.70 10.86
CA LEU A 68 -12.91 -12.93 11.28
C LEU A 68 -14.03 -13.00 10.23
N LYS A 69 -15.28 -13.10 10.72
CA LYS A 69 -16.47 -13.03 9.86
C LYS A 69 -16.49 -11.74 9.02
N MET A 70 -16.00 -10.64 9.57
CA MET A 70 -15.70 -9.44 8.81
C MET A 70 -14.23 -9.09 8.92
N LYS A 71 -13.57 -9.13 7.77
CA LYS A 71 -12.11 -9.06 7.68
C LYS A 71 -11.51 -7.69 7.96
N PHE A 72 -12.29 -6.60 7.96
CA PHE A 72 -11.79 -5.22 7.96
C PHE A 72 -12.46 -4.37 9.05
N CYS A 73 -12.54 -4.89 10.27
CA CYS A 73 -13.26 -4.27 11.37
C CYS A 73 -12.33 -3.64 12.41
N GLY A 74 -12.81 -2.59 13.04
CA GLY A 74 -12.01 -1.77 13.94
C GLY A 74 -12.85 -0.90 14.84
N GLU A 75 -12.15 0.02 15.50
CA GLU A 75 -12.73 1.00 16.40
C GLU A 75 -12.08 2.37 16.16
N ILE A 76 -12.85 3.43 16.41
CA ILE A 76 -12.37 4.80 16.43
C ILE A 76 -13.02 5.55 17.59
N ILE A 77 -12.33 6.55 18.15
CA ILE A 77 -12.88 7.45 19.15
C ILE A 77 -13.25 8.78 18.47
N VAL A 78 -14.54 9.12 18.44
CA VAL A 78 -15.03 10.39 17.87
C VAL A 78 -15.81 11.13 18.93
N GLY A 79 -15.40 12.35 19.26
CA GLY A 79 -16.06 13.15 20.30
C GLY A 79 -16.04 12.50 21.69
N GLY A 80 -15.04 11.65 21.97
CA GLY A 80 -14.92 10.89 23.22
C GLY A 80 -15.76 9.60 23.28
N GLU A 81 -16.50 9.28 22.22
CA GLU A 81 -17.29 8.06 22.11
C GLU A 81 -16.57 7.04 21.22
N LYS A 82 -16.44 5.80 21.70
CA LYS A 82 -15.94 4.68 20.91
C LYS A 82 -17.02 4.21 19.92
N LYS A 83 -16.67 4.16 18.64
CA LYS A 83 -17.53 3.63 17.56
C LYS A 83 -16.88 2.43 16.89
N ASN A 84 -17.69 1.42 16.62
CA ASN A 84 -17.31 0.27 15.81
C ASN A 84 -17.34 0.64 14.33
N ILE A 85 -16.24 0.43 13.63
CA ILE A 85 -16.09 0.79 12.21
C ILE A 85 -15.67 -0.38 11.35
N ALA A 86 -16.10 -0.35 10.10
CA ALA A 86 -15.62 -1.24 9.07
C ALA A 86 -14.98 -0.42 7.94
N VAL A 87 -13.81 -0.85 7.51
CA VAL A 87 -13.07 -0.26 6.40
C VAL A 87 -13.40 -1.03 5.12
N ARG A 88 -13.87 -0.30 4.11
CA ARG A 88 -14.23 -0.87 2.81
C ARG A 88 -13.26 -0.36 1.76
N PHE A 89 -12.52 -1.28 1.16
CA PHE A 89 -11.70 -1.02 -0.01
C PHE A 89 -12.59 -1.14 -1.26
N LEU A 90 -12.86 -0.01 -1.90
CA LEU A 90 -13.74 0.08 -3.07
C LEU A 90 -12.91 -0.01 -4.36
N LYS A 91 -13.53 0.29 -5.51
CA LYS A 91 -12.86 0.22 -6.82
C LYS A 91 -11.78 1.30 -6.90
N ALA A 92 -10.67 0.97 -7.58
CA ALA A 92 -9.50 1.84 -7.64
C ALA A 92 -9.09 2.22 -6.21
N ASP A 93 -8.61 3.42 -5.98
CA ASP A 93 -7.97 3.75 -4.70
C ASP A 93 -8.94 4.32 -3.68
N PHE A 94 -10.23 4.07 -3.88
CA PHE A 94 -11.29 4.63 -3.06
C PHE A 94 -11.53 3.78 -1.80
N VAL A 95 -11.63 4.44 -0.65
CA VAL A 95 -11.88 3.81 0.65
C VAL A 95 -13.13 4.43 1.28
N ALA A 96 -13.87 3.62 2.03
CA ALA A 96 -14.98 4.09 2.84
C ALA A 96 -14.92 3.50 4.25
N ILE A 97 -15.18 4.33 5.26
CA ILE A 97 -15.33 3.93 6.65
C ILE A 97 -16.81 4.09 7.01
N VAL A 98 -17.41 2.99 7.46
CA VAL A 98 -18.84 2.91 7.82
C VAL A 98 -18.99 2.31 9.21
N PRO A 99 -20.05 2.63 9.96
CA PRO A 99 -20.32 1.97 11.21
C PRO A 99 -20.82 0.54 10.95
N TYR A 100 -20.57 -0.33 11.93
CA TYR A 100 -21.13 -1.68 11.91
C TYR A 100 -21.62 -2.09 13.30
N GLU A 101 -22.59 -3.01 13.29
CA GLU A 101 -23.13 -3.62 14.49
C GLU A 101 -23.15 -5.13 14.36
N MET A 102 -23.05 -5.82 15.49
CA MET A 102 -23.27 -7.26 15.58
C MET A 102 -24.71 -7.51 16.03
N VAL A 103 -25.54 -8.05 15.14
CA VAL A 103 -26.94 -8.38 15.44
C VAL A 103 -27.14 -9.86 15.18
N ASP A 104 -27.54 -10.60 16.22
CA ASP A 104 -27.76 -12.06 16.17
C ASP A 104 -26.53 -12.86 15.66
N GLY A 105 -25.33 -12.36 15.92
CA GLY A 105 -24.07 -12.98 15.48
C GLY A 105 -23.74 -12.74 14.00
N GLU A 106 -24.51 -11.88 13.32
CA GLU A 106 -24.25 -11.38 11.98
C GLU A 106 -23.78 -9.93 12.02
N VAL A 107 -22.92 -9.58 11.06
CA VAL A 107 -22.41 -8.22 10.91
C VAL A 107 -23.40 -7.43 10.05
N LYS A 108 -23.94 -6.35 10.61
CA LYS A 108 -24.78 -5.40 9.87
C LYS A 108 -24.01 -4.13 9.60
N LEU A 109 -23.80 -3.85 8.32
CA LEU A 109 -23.18 -2.62 7.83
C LEU A 109 -24.24 -1.57 7.56
N ALA A 110 -24.01 -0.35 8.02
CA ALA A 110 -24.79 0.80 7.58
C ALA A 110 -24.17 1.36 6.29
N TYR A 111 -24.44 0.69 5.16
CA TYR A 111 -23.81 1.00 3.87
C TYR A 111 -24.05 2.42 3.34
N GLU A 112 -25.09 3.10 3.83
CA GLU A 112 -25.46 4.46 3.44
C GLU A 112 -24.94 5.52 4.44
N ASP A 113 -24.51 5.11 5.64
CA ASP A 113 -24.00 5.99 6.68
C ASP A 113 -22.47 6.05 6.63
N TYR A 114 -21.94 6.67 5.58
CA TYR A 114 -20.50 6.93 5.48
C TYR A 114 -20.05 7.87 6.59
N LEU A 115 -19.14 7.41 7.44
CA LEU A 115 -18.45 8.27 8.40
C LEU A 115 -17.28 8.98 7.72
N TRP A 116 -16.65 8.32 6.77
CA TRP A 116 -15.63 8.89 5.90
C TRP A 116 -15.63 8.16 4.55
N HIS A 117 -15.45 8.85 3.44
CA HIS A 117 -15.08 8.19 2.18
C HIS A 117 -14.33 9.14 1.25
N GLY A 118 -13.34 8.61 0.53
CA GLY A 118 -12.41 9.40 -0.27
C GLY A 118 -11.35 8.53 -0.94
N ASP A 119 -10.35 9.19 -1.50
CA ASP A 119 -9.20 8.52 -2.10
C ASP A 119 -8.20 8.07 -1.01
N ALA A 120 -7.37 7.09 -1.36
CA ALA A 120 -6.34 6.60 -0.48
C ALA A 120 -5.08 6.23 -1.25
N LYS A 121 -3.94 6.21 -0.54
CA LYS A 121 -2.69 5.61 -1.02
C LYS A 121 -2.37 4.41 -0.15
N PHE A 122 -1.85 3.36 -0.78
CA PHE A 122 -1.51 2.12 -0.10
C PHE A 122 -0.02 1.85 -0.25
N SER A 123 0.62 1.47 0.83
CA SER A 123 1.95 0.89 0.84
C SER A 123 1.96 -0.32 1.79
N PRO A 124 3.03 -1.13 1.77
CA PRO A 124 3.16 -2.24 2.71
C PRO A 124 3.15 -1.84 4.19
N THR A 125 3.36 -0.57 4.52
CA THR A 125 3.47 -0.09 5.91
C THR A 125 2.42 0.96 6.27
N GLU A 126 1.79 1.61 5.28
CA GLU A 126 0.92 2.76 5.50
C GLU A 126 -0.30 2.72 4.58
N LEU A 127 -1.45 3.05 5.16
CA LEU A 127 -2.67 3.42 4.46
C LEU A 127 -2.88 4.90 4.73
N VAL A 128 -2.85 5.71 3.68
CA VAL A 128 -3.04 7.16 3.77
C VAL A 128 -4.39 7.51 3.18
N LEU A 129 -5.30 8.03 3.98
CA LEU A 129 -6.59 8.55 3.56
C LEU A 129 -6.45 10.02 3.17
N HIS A 130 -6.97 10.42 2.02
CA HIS A 130 -6.91 11.81 1.56
C HIS A 130 -8.08 12.15 0.65
N SER A 131 -8.25 13.44 0.36
CA SER A 131 -9.29 13.93 -0.56
C SER A 131 -10.70 13.37 -0.25
N PRO A 132 -11.19 13.53 0.99
CA PRO A 132 -12.51 13.06 1.38
C PRO A 132 -13.61 13.74 0.56
N MET A 133 -14.60 12.96 0.18
CA MET A 133 -15.89 13.46 -0.28
C MET A 133 -16.90 13.55 0.88
N VAL A 134 -16.70 12.72 1.91
CA VAL A 134 -17.40 12.77 3.20
C VAL A 134 -16.37 12.59 4.29
N ASN A 135 -16.45 13.41 5.33
CA ASN A 135 -15.62 13.32 6.52
C ASN A 135 -16.40 13.77 7.75
N TYR A 136 -16.72 12.82 8.62
CA TYR A 136 -17.33 13.03 9.94
C TYR A 136 -16.46 12.43 11.06
N LEU A 137 -15.23 12.00 10.72
CA LEU A 137 -14.33 11.32 11.65
C LEU A 137 -13.15 12.20 12.07
N PHE A 138 -12.62 12.98 11.14
CA PHE A 138 -11.35 13.68 11.28
C PHE A 138 -11.56 15.19 11.23
N ASP A 139 -10.65 15.95 11.85
CA ASP A 139 -10.88 17.37 12.13
C ASP A 139 -10.83 18.25 10.87
N GLU A 140 -9.97 17.92 9.90
CA GLU A 140 -9.78 18.69 8.66
C GLU A 140 -9.96 17.84 7.39
N ASP A 141 -10.64 18.39 6.38
CA ASP A 141 -10.87 17.73 5.09
C ASP A 141 -9.60 17.67 4.20
N ASP A 142 -8.65 18.57 4.42
CA ASP A 142 -7.43 18.67 3.62
C ASP A 142 -6.24 17.90 4.23
N GLU A 143 -6.40 17.32 5.42
CA GLU A 143 -5.36 16.59 6.13
C GLU A 143 -5.29 15.11 5.67
N GLU A 144 -4.06 14.60 5.49
CA GLU A 144 -3.85 13.19 5.22
C GLU A 144 -3.90 12.40 6.53
N VAL A 145 -4.80 11.41 6.62
CA VAL A 145 -4.90 10.55 7.80
C VAL A 145 -4.15 9.25 7.56
N VAL A 146 -3.17 8.95 8.41
CA VAL A 146 -2.25 7.83 8.21
C VAL A 146 -2.54 6.70 9.20
N PHE A 147 -2.83 5.52 8.66
CA PHE A 147 -2.85 4.26 9.39
C PHE A 147 -1.56 3.51 9.15
N VAL A 148 -0.81 3.23 10.21
CA VAL A 148 0.44 2.47 10.19
C VAL A 148 0.17 0.99 10.46
N ARG A 149 0.74 0.12 9.63
CA ARG A 149 0.65 -1.33 9.77
C ARG A 149 1.48 -1.82 10.96
N GLN A 150 0.87 -2.65 11.80
CA GLN A 150 1.46 -3.37 12.91
C GLN A 150 1.21 -4.87 12.70
N GLU A 151 2.26 -5.67 12.77
CA GLU A 151 2.15 -7.13 12.71
C GLU A 151 1.28 -7.63 13.87
N LEU A 152 0.50 -8.68 13.63
CA LEU A 152 -0.18 -9.38 14.72
C LEU A 152 0.85 -10.22 15.47
N ASP A 153 0.80 -10.18 16.80
CA ASP A 153 1.61 -11.08 17.62
C ASP A 153 1.24 -12.53 17.27
N GLU A 154 2.24 -13.38 16.99
CA GLU A 154 2.00 -14.83 16.90
C GLU A 154 1.40 -15.28 18.24
N ALA A 155 0.19 -15.85 18.18
CA ALA A 155 -0.42 -16.46 19.36
C ALA A 155 0.59 -17.46 19.96
N PRO A 156 0.83 -17.44 21.28
CA PRO A 156 1.78 -18.37 21.88
C PRO A 156 1.34 -19.80 21.53
N ALA A 157 2.25 -20.57 20.93
CA ALA A 157 2.01 -21.97 20.61
C ALA A 157 1.53 -22.70 21.87
N ALA A 158 0.31 -23.24 21.81
CA ALA A 158 -0.33 -23.97 22.89
C ALA A 158 0.33 -25.34 23.12
#